data_AF-B7APN6-F1
#
_entry.id   AF-B7APN6-F1
#
_cell.length_a   1.000
_cell.length_b   1.000
_cell.length_c   1.000
_cell.angle_alpha   90.00
_cell.angle_beta   90.00
_cell.angle_gamma   90.00
#
_symmetry.space_group_name_H-M   'P 1'
#
loop_
_entity.id
_entity.type
_entity.pdbx_description
1 polymer ?
#
loop_
_entity_poly.entity_id
_entity_poly.type
_entity_poly.pdbx_seq_one_letter_code
_entity_poly.pdbx_strand_id
1 'polypeptide(L)' 'MISWNGVAEKYDIHDWAPEHEKMGKGITLSQEEAEALYELLGKTLKK' A
#
# COMPACT_ATOMS: atom_id res chain seq x y z
N MET A 1 8.24 -0.46 -2.34
CA MET A 1 7.85 -0.45 -3.76
C MET A 1 8.22 -1.81 -4.33
N ILE A 2 7.24 -2.67 -4.57
CA ILE A 2 7.47 -4.06 -5.00
C ILE A 2 6.92 -4.18 -6.42
N SER A 3 7.79 -4.59 -7.36
CA SER A 3 7.39 -4.87 -8.74
C SER A 3 7.21 -6.36 -8.89
N TRP A 4 5.98 -6.79 -9.21
CA TRP A 4 5.70 -8.16 -9.61
C TRP A 4 5.65 -8.22 -11.15
N ASN A 5 6.53 -9.03 -11.74
CA ASN A 5 6.52 -9.40 -13.17
C ASN A 5 6.58 -8.23 -14.18
N GLY A 6 7.24 -7.12 -13.84
CA GLY A 6 7.45 -6.00 -14.78
C GLY A 6 6.19 -5.17 -15.07
N VAL A 7 5.13 -5.36 -14.29
CA VAL A 7 3.94 -4.52 -14.29
C VAL A 7 4.14 -3.37 -13.30
N ALA A 8 3.48 -2.23 -13.55
CA ALA A 8 3.60 -1.00 -12.78
C ALA A 8 3.69 -1.26 -11.27
N GLU A 9 4.68 -0.62 -10.64
CA GLU A 9 4.94 -0.68 -9.20
C GLU A 9 3.66 -0.44 -8.39
N LYS A 10 3.37 -1.33 -7.45
CA LYS A 10 2.22 -1.21 -6.54
C LYS A 10 2.70 -0.96 -5.12
N TYR A 11 1.83 -0.32 -4.35
CA TYR A 11 2.03 -0.05 -2.94
C TYR A 11 1.31 -1.13 -2.12
N ASP A 12 2.09 -2.02 -1.50
CA ASP A 12 1.54 -3.03 -0.61
C ASP A 12 1.64 -2.59 0.85
N ILE A 13 0.49 -2.58 1.54
CA ILE A 13 0.39 -2.30 2.97
C ILE A 13 -0.19 -3.54 3.62
N HIS A 14 0.70 -4.34 4.21
CA HIS A 14 0.39 -5.58 4.91
C HIS A 14 1.21 -5.71 6.18
N ASP A 15 0.59 -6.23 7.23
CA ASP A 15 1.33 -6.70 8.40
C ASP A 15 1.98 -8.04 8.07
N TRP A 16 3.30 -8.09 8.22
CA TRP A 16 4.06 -9.32 8.08
C TRP A 16 4.25 -9.97 9.44
N ALA A 17 4.24 -11.31 9.46
CA ALA A 17 4.74 -12.03 10.62
C ALA A 17 6.21 -11.63 10.90
N PRO A 18 6.68 -11.68 12.16
CA PRO A 18 8.04 -11.27 12.52
C PRO A 18 9.14 -11.95 11.68
N GLU A 19 8.89 -13.20 11.27
CA GLU A 19 9.80 -13.99 10.43
C GLU A 19 9.55 -13.83 8.91
N HIS A 20 8.70 -12.88 8.49
CA HIS A 20 8.28 -12.66 7.09
C HIS A 20 7.69 -13.90 6.39
N GLU A 21 7.32 -14.95 7.11
CA GLU A 21 6.81 -16.20 6.53
C GLU A 21 5.38 -16.08 5.97
N LYS A 22 4.57 -15.16 6.51
CA LYS A 22 3.17 -14.96 6.12
C LYS A 22 2.79 -13.49 6.12
N MET A 23 2.04 -13.10 5.09
CA MET A 23 1.34 -11.81 5.04
C MET A 23 -0.01 -11.95 5.73
N GLY A 24 -0.31 -11.03 6.65
CA GLY A 24 -1.63 -10.86 7.24
C GLY A 24 -2.62 -10.21 6.26
N LYS A 25 -3.78 -9.79 6.76
CA LYS A 25 -4.72 -9.00 5.95
C LYS A 25 -4.08 -7.65 5.62
N GLY A 26 -3.95 -7.35 4.34
CA GLY A 26 -3.43 -6.10 3.85
C GLY A 26 -4.16 -5.66 2.59
N ILE A 27 -3.74 -4.52 2.06
CA ILE A 27 -4.25 -3.98 0.80
C ILE A 27 -3.08 -3.67 -0.12
N THR A 28 -3.21 -4.09 -1.37
CA THR A 28 -2.33 -3.66 -2.46
C THR A 28 -3.04 -2.51 -3.17
N LEU A 29 -2.38 -1.37 -3.27
CA LEU A 29 -2.87 -0.18 -3.94
C LEU A 29 -2.10 0.02 -5.24
N SER A 30 -2.82 0.35 -6.31
CA SER A 30 -2.21 0.96 -7.49
C SER A 30 -1.70 2.37 -7.16
N GLN A 31 -0.93 2.96 -8.07
CA GLN A 31 -0.47 4.33 -7.91
C GLN A 31 -1.63 5.33 -7.78
N GLU A 32 -2.64 5.20 -8.64
CA GLU A 32 -3.83 6.07 -8.63
C GLU A 32 -4.62 5.93 -7.31
N GLU A 33 -4.75 4.71 -6.79
CA GLU A 33 -5.44 4.45 -5.51
C GLU A 33 -4.66 5.03 -4.32
N ALA A 34 -3.33 4.92 -4.34
CA ALA A 34 -2.46 5.48 -3.31
C ALA A 34 -2.49 7.02 -3.31
N GLU A 35 -2.50 7.65 -4.49
CA GLU A 35 -2.63 9.11 -4.63
C GLU A 35 -3.99 9.61 -4.10
N ALA A 36 -5.08 8.94 -4.47
CA ALA A 36 -6.42 9.28 -3.97
C ALA A 36 -6.50 9.13 -2.44
N LEU A 37 -5.93 8.05 -1.89
CA LEU A 37 -5.88 7.84 -0.44
C LEU A 37 -5.06 8.93 0.26
N TYR A 38 -3.90 9.31 -0.29
CA TYR A 38 -3.06 10.37 0.26
C TYR A 38 -3.78 11.71 0.29
N GLU A 39 -4.50 12.08 -0.76
CA GLU A 39 -5.31 13.30 -0.78
C GLU A 39 -6.41 13.29 0.29
N LEU A 40 -7.12 12.18 0.42
CA LEU A 40 -8.20 12.02 1.41
C LEU A 40 -7.64 12.13 2.83
N LEU A 41 -6.57 11.40 3.13
CA LEU A 41 -5.89 11.47 4.42
C LEU A 41 -5.38 12.88 4.69
N GLY A 42 -4.80 13.55 3.70
CA GLY A 42 -4.37 14.95 3.81
C GLY A 42 -5.52 15.91 4.12
N LYS A 43 -6.72 15.69 3.55
CA LYS A 43 -7.92 16.49 3.86
C LYS A 43 -8.44 16.20 5.27
N THR A 44 -8.45 14.94 5.71
CA THR A 44 -9.02 14.52 6.99
C THR A 44 -8.08 14.78 8.18
N LEU A 45 -6.76 14.67 7.98
CA LEU A 45 -5.76 14.78 9.05
C LEU A 45 -5.15 16.19 9.18
N LYS A 46 -5.41 17.10 8.23
CA LYS A 46 -5.09 18.52 8.40
C LYS A 46 -5.96 19.11 9.51
N LYS A 47 -5.37 19.16 10.71
CA LYS A 47 -5.78 20.08 11.78
C LYS A 47 -5.42 21.51 11.42
#